data_AF-A0A2G5BGK1-F1
#
_entry.id   AF-A0A2G5BGK1-F1
#
_cell.length_a   1.000
_cell.length_b   1.000
_cell.length_c   1.000
_cell.angle_alpha   90.00
_cell.angle_beta   90.00
_cell.angle_gamma   90.00
#
_symmetry.space_group_name_H-M   'P 1'
#
loop_
_entity.id
_entity.type
_entity.pdbx_description
1 polymer ?
#
loop_
_entity_poly.entity_id
_entity_poly.type
_entity_poly.pdbx_seq_one_letter_code
_entity_poly.pdbx_strand_id
1 'polypeptide(L)'
;PIPGKGLRCMLIEQVFCVLHIDEFKTSKWCPYCGEGQIKKFLDVDNPQPHRRAETPVIKSHAVLRFNNGKCEGWVVNSTTGDEVERIINRNFSVCLNFRRIVDGLWEHGSIPKHIIHPRCAGNFLEVAPDDGPPTRRQQTE
;
A
#
# COMPACT_ATOMS: atom_id res chain seq x y z
N PRO A 1 14.17 -17.59 -6.91
CA PRO A 1 14.74 -16.59 -5.98
C PRO A 1 13.75 -15.43 -5.75
N ILE A 2 13.43 -15.11 -4.49
CA ILE A 2 12.60 -13.93 -4.19
C ILE A 2 13.49 -12.68 -4.28
N PRO A 3 13.18 -11.70 -5.15
CA PRO A 3 13.97 -10.47 -5.25
C PRO A 3 14.11 -9.79 -3.89
N GLY A 4 15.33 -9.36 -3.57
CA GLY A 4 15.63 -8.63 -2.33
C GLY A 4 15.56 -9.46 -1.04
N LYS A 5 15.56 -10.80 -1.10
CA LYS A 5 15.62 -11.64 0.13
C LYS A 5 16.87 -11.35 0.97
N GLY A 6 18.05 -11.31 0.34
CA GLY A 6 19.32 -11.06 1.04
C GLY A 6 19.36 -9.70 1.73
N LEU A 7 18.96 -8.63 1.02
CA LEU A 7 18.88 -7.28 1.58
C LEU A 7 17.92 -7.21 2.77
N ARG A 8 16.76 -7.86 2.69
CA ARG A 8 15.80 -7.91 3.80
C ARG A 8 16.37 -8.63 5.02
N CYS A 9 17.04 -9.77 4.83
CA CYS A 9 17.72 -10.47 5.91
C CYS A 9 18.78 -9.59 6.58
N MET A 10 19.63 -8.93 5.79
CA MET A 10 20.66 -8.02 6.28
C MET A 10 20.08 -6.87 7.12
N LEU A 11 18.97 -6.27 6.69
CA LEU A 11 18.31 -5.20 7.44
C LEU A 11 17.70 -5.71 8.76
N ILE A 12 17.09 -6.90 8.75
CA ILE A 12 16.54 -7.53 9.95
C ILE A 12 17.65 -7.85 10.96
N GLU A 13 18.80 -8.37 10.49
CA GLU A 13 19.97 -8.65 11.33
C GLU A 13 20.53 -7.39 12.00
N GLN A 14 20.42 -6.24 11.33
CA GLN A 14 20.78 -4.92 11.87
C GLN A 14 19.66 -4.29 12.71
N VAL A 15 18.65 -5.08 13.12
CA VAL A 15 17.55 -4.67 14.01
C VAL A 15 16.63 -3.61 13.36
N PHE A 16 16.64 -3.46 12.04
CA PHE A 16 15.67 -2.61 11.36
C PHE A 16 14.31 -3.31 11.22
N CYS A 17 13.24 -2.57 11.49
CA CYS A 17 11.88 -3.01 11.17
C CYS A 17 11.65 -3.00 9.65
N VAL A 18 11.67 -4.18 9.02
CA VAL A 18 11.42 -4.33 7.58
C VAL A 18 9.95 -4.63 7.33
N LEU A 19 9.28 -3.72 6.63
CA LEU A 19 7.88 -3.86 6.25
C LEU A 19 7.75 -4.12 4.76
N HIS A 20 6.87 -5.06 4.39
CA HIS A 20 6.54 -5.30 3.00
C HIS A 20 5.17 -4.71 2.68
N ILE A 21 5.18 -3.71 1.81
CA ILE A 21 3.96 -3.10 1.30
C ILE A 21 3.53 -3.87 0.06
N ASP A 22 2.28 -4.34 0.08
CA ASP A 22 1.69 -5.04 -1.06
C ASP A 22 1.16 -4.01 -2.06
N GLU A 23 1.86 -3.85 -3.19
CA GLU A 23 1.49 -2.92 -4.27
C GLU A 23 0.06 -3.20 -4.78
N PHE A 24 -0.29 -4.47 -4.95
CA PHE A 24 -1.59 -4.88 -5.48
C PHE A 24 -2.73 -4.55 -4.52
N LYS A 25 -2.51 -4.65 -3.21
CA LYS A 25 -3.47 -4.19 -2.20
C LYS A 25 -3.52 -2.68 -2.16
N THR A 26 -2.35 -2.02 -2.18
CA THR A 26 -2.21 -0.56 -2.16
C THR A 26 -2.96 0.07 -3.32
N SER A 27 -2.96 -0.57 -4.49
CA SER A 27 -3.68 -0.07 -5.67
C SER A 27 -5.21 -0.13 -5.56
N LYS A 28 -5.76 -0.87 -4.59
CA LYS A 28 -7.21 -1.07 -4.46
C LYS A 28 -7.86 -0.05 -3.56
N TRP A 29 -7.09 0.72 -2.79
CA TRP A 29 -7.64 1.66 -1.81
C TRP A 29 -7.75 3.05 -2.41
N CYS A 30 -8.84 3.75 -2.09
CA CYS A 30 -9.03 5.12 -2.53
C CYS A 30 -7.97 6.05 -1.93
N PRO A 31 -7.10 6.69 -2.73
CA PRO A 31 -6.09 7.63 -2.25
C PRO A 31 -6.65 8.99 -1.83
N TYR A 32 -7.97 9.16 -1.72
CA TYR A 32 -8.59 10.41 -1.24
C TYR A 32 -9.20 10.22 0.15
N CYS A 33 -10.15 9.28 0.30
CA CYS A 33 -10.77 9.01 1.60
C CYS A 33 -9.97 8.01 2.46
N GLY A 34 -9.02 7.25 1.89
CA GLY A 34 -8.37 6.14 2.62
C GLY A 34 -9.31 4.98 2.95
N GLU A 35 -10.59 5.09 2.57
CA GLU A 35 -11.66 4.12 2.79
C GLU A 35 -12.25 3.68 1.45
N GLY A 36 -12.71 2.44 1.40
CA GLY A 36 -13.39 1.89 0.23
C GLY A 36 -12.44 1.38 -0.86
N GLN A 37 -12.88 0.31 -1.53
CA GLN A 37 -12.13 -0.29 -2.62
C GLN A 37 -12.48 0.38 -3.96
N ILE A 38 -11.48 0.59 -4.78
CA ILE A 38 -11.62 1.02 -6.17
C ILE A 38 -11.96 -0.20 -7.04
N LYS A 39 -12.85 -0.06 -8.03
CA LYS A 39 -13.18 -1.15 -8.96
C LYS A 39 -11.92 -1.58 -9.71
N LYS A 40 -11.71 -2.90 -9.84
CA LYS A 40 -10.52 -3.50 -10.46
C LYS A 40 -10.46 -3.29 -11.98
N PHE A 41 -11.61 -3.13 -12.61
CA PHE A 41 -11.72 -3.03 -14.06
C PHE A 41 -12.68 -1.90 -14.40
N LEU A 42 -12.35 -1.20 -15.48
CA LEU A 42 -13.23 -0.24 -16.12
C LEU A 42 -13.35 -0.61 -17.58
N ASP A 43 -14.58 -0.63 -18.09
CA ASP A 43 -14.85 -0.72 -19.51
C ASP A 43 -14.49 0.63 -20.15
N VAL A 44 -13.50 0.62 -21.04
CA VAL A 44 -13.02 1.82 -21.75
C VAL A 44 -13.08 1.58 -23.24
N ASP A 45 -13.24 2.65 -24.00
CA ASP A 45 -13.14 2.57 -25.46
C ASP A 45 -11.79 1.98 -25.86
N ASN A 46 -11.81 1.14 -26.89
CA ASN A 46 -10.61 0.51 -27.38
C ASN A 46 -9.61 1.59 -27.84
N PRO A 47 -8.42 1.69 -27.22
CA PRO A 47 -7.44 2.70 -27.59
C PRO A 47 -6.87 2.48 -28.99
N GLN A 48 -7.05 1.30 -29.58
CA GLN A 48 -6.62 1.00 -30.94
C GLN A 48 -7.72 1.35 -31.94
N PRO A 49 -7.58 2.46 -32.72
CA PRO A 49 -8.67 2.95 -33.58
C PRO A 49 -9.12 1.91 -34.61
N HIS A 50 -8.17 1.18 -35.20
CA HIS A 50 -8.44 0.15 -36.21
C HIS A 50 -9.23 -1.05 -35.65
N ARG A 51 -9.22 -1.28 -34.33
CA ARG A 51 -9.96 -2.38 -33.70
C ARG A 51 -11.31 -1.96 -33.14
N ARG A 52 -11.63 -0.65 -33.12
CA ARG A 52 -12.89 -0.14 -32.54
C ARG A 52 -14.13 -0.67 -33.24
N ALA A 53 -14.05 -0.94 -34.55
CA ALA A 53 -15.18 -1.49 -35.30
C ALA A 53 -15.55 -2.92 -34.87
N GLU A 54 -14.54 -3.74 -34.53
CA GLU A 54 -14.73 -5.14 -34.13
C GLU A 54 -14.89 -5.30 -32.61
N THR A 55 -14.13 -4.51 -31.84
CA THR A 55 -14.09 -4.54 -30.38
C THR A 55 -14.11 -3.10 -29.87
N PRO A 56 -15.30 -2.48 -29.75
CA PRO A 56 -15.42 -1.07 -29.40
C PRO A 56 -14.99 -0.76 -27.97
N VAL A 57 -15.24 -1.71 -27.05
CA VAL A 57 -15.00 -1.55 -25.61
C VAL A 57 -14.10 -2.67 -25.10
N ILE A 58 -13.14 -2.33 -24.26
CA ILE A 58 -12.22 -3.27 -23.61
C ILE A 58 -12.22 -3.09 -22.09
N LYS A 59 -11.97 -4.17 -21.36
CA LYS A 59 -11.73 -4.12 -19.92
C LYS A 59 -10.30 -3.65 -19.64
N SER A 60 -10.16 -2.46 -19.06
CA SER A 60 -8.87 -1.92 -18.63
C SER A 60 -8.56 -2.27 -17.18
N HIS A 61 -7.32 -2.70 -16.95
CA HIS A 61 -6.73 -2.91 -15.61
C HIS A 61 -5.94 -1.69 -15.13
N ALA A 62 -5.61 -0.78 -16.03
CA ALA A 62 -4.75 0.38 -15.77
C ALA A 62 -5.55 1.58 -15.27
N VAL A 63 -6.85 1.61 -15.55
CA VAL A 63 -7.76 2.68 -15.13
C VAL A 63 -8.77 2.11 -14.15
N LEU A 64 -8.92 2.77 -13.02
CA LEU A 64 -9.78 2.34 -11.93
C LEU A 64 -10.85 3.39 -11.67
N ARG A 65 -12.03 2.93 -11.26
CA ARG A 65 -13.18 3.78 -10.92
C ARG A 65 -13.47 3.75 -9.43
N PHE A 66 -13.64 4.92 -8.84
CA PHE A 66 -14.05 5.04 -7.44
C PHE A 66 -15.45 4.46 -7.22
N ASN A 67 -15.62 3.69 -6.14
CA ASN A 67 -16.87 3.01 -5.79
C ASN A 67 -17.40 3.40 -4.41
N ASN A 68 -16.79 4.41 -3.77
CA ASN A 68 -17.17 4.87 -2.44
C ASN A 68 -17.92 6.19 -2.61
N GLY A 69 -19.17 6.30 -2.16
CA GLY A 69 -19.99 7.51 -2.31
C GLY A 69 -19.35 8.80 -1.76
N LYS A 70 -18.40 8.71 -0.82
CA LYS A 70 -17.62 9.88 -0.34
C LYS A 70 -16.59 10.40 -1.36
N CYS A 71 -16.15 9.52 -2.26
CA CYS A 71 -15.05 9.73 -3.21
C CYS A 71 -15.48 9.50 -4.66
N GLU A 72 -16.71 9.03 -4.88
CA GLU A 72 -17.45 9.04 -6.13
C GLU A 72 -17.81 10.50 -6.43
N GLY A 73 -16.78 11.23 -6.83
CA GLY A 73 -16.93 12.58 -7.35
C GLY A 73 -17.17 12.47 -8.85
N TRP A 74 -18.18 13.19 -9.32
CA TRP A 74 -18.22 13.59 -10.71
C TRP A 74 -17.19 14.72 -10.89
N VAL A 75 -16.43 14.66 -11.96
CA VAL A 75 -15.56 15.74 -12.41
C VAL A 75 -16.25 16.35 -13.60
N VAL A 76 -16.36 17.67 -13.64
CA VAL A 76 -16.87 18.36 -14.82
C VAL A 76 -15.83 18.19 -15.92
N ASN A 77 -16.22 17.58 -17.03
CA ASN A 77 -15.39 17.49 -18.22
C ASN A 77 -15.15 18.93 -18.71
N SER A 78 -13.88 19.36 -18.74
CA SER A 78 -13.54 20.73 -19.16
C SER A 78 -13.90 21.02 -20.61
N THR A 79 -14.10 20.00 -21.43
CA THR A 79 -14.41 20.11 -22.87
C THR A 79 -15.91 20.07 -23.14
N THR A 80 -16.66 19.19 -22.48
CA THR A 80 -18.12 19.06 -22.70
C THR A 80 -18.98 19.76 -21.65
N GLY A 81 -18.43 20.09 -20.47
CA GLY A 81 -19.21 20.59 -19.33
C GLY A 81 -20.02 19.50 -18.61
N ASP A 82 -19.98 18.27 -19.10
CA ASP A 82 -20.71 17.14 -18.52
C ASP A 82 -20.03 16.62 -17.25
N GLU A 83 -20.85 16.17 -16.31
CA GLU A 83 -20.36 15.38 -15.17
C GLU A 83 -19.87 14.02 -15.67
N VAL A 84 -18.57 13.76 -15.52
CA VAL A 84 -17.96 12.46 -15.79
C VAL A 84 -17.42 11.83 -14.51
N GLU A 85 -17.54 10.52 -14.43
CA GLU A 85 -17.05 9.78 -13.27
C GLU A 85 -15.55 9.99 -13.08
N ARG A 86 -15.14 10.24 -11.83
CA ARG A 86 -13.71 10.32 -11.52
C ARG A 86 -13.07 8.94 -11.73
N ILE A 87 -12.12 8.91 -12.66
CA ILE A 87 -11.27 7.75 -12.93
C ILE A 87 -9.83 8.08 -12.53
N ILE A 88 -9.06 7.06 -12.14
CA ILE A 88 -7.66 7.22 -11.77
C ILE A 88 -6.82 6.12 -12.38
N ASN A 89 -5.60 6.46 -12.82
CA ASN A 89 -4.63 5.45 -13.19
C ASN A 89 -4.23 4.63 -11.95
N ARG A 90 -4.15 3.31 -12.12
CA ARG A 90 -3.79 2.37 -11.07
C ARG A 90 -2.44 2.66 -10.42
N ASN A 91 -1.41 2.91 -11.23
CA ASN A 91 -0.06 3.22 -10.73
C ASN A 91 -0.06 4.56 -10.00
N PHE A 92 -0.82 5.53 -10.49
CA PHE A 92 -0.97 6.81 -9.80
C PHE A 92 -1.65 6.64 -8.44
N SER A 93 -2.69 5.82 -8.36
CA SER A 93 -3.33 5.44 -7.08
C SER A 93 -2.33 4.78 -6.12
N VAL A 94 -1.49 3.89 -6.62
CA VAL A 94 -0.43 3.23 -5.84
C VAL A 94 0.55 4.27 -5.28
N CYS A 95 1.06 5.18 -6.11
CA CYS A 95 1.99 6.23 -5.69
C CYS A 95 1.38 7.14 -4.60
N LEU A 96 0.13 7.58 -4.76
CA LEU A 96 -0.54 8.42 -3.78
C LEU A 96 -0.72 7.68 -2.43
N ASN A 97 -1.09 6.41 -2.48
CA ASN A 97 -1.21 5.60 -1.27
C ASN A 97 0.14 5.34 -0.61
N PHE A 98 1.21 5.11 -1.38
CA PHE A 98 2.57 5.01 -0.84
C PHE A 98 2.99 6.28 -0.12
N ARG A 99 2.75 7.44 -0.73
CA ARG A 99 3.03 8.73 -0.11
C ARG A 99 2.32 8.86 1.24
N ARG A 100 1.03 8.53 1.30
CA ARG A 100 0.27 8.53 2.56
C ARG A 100 0.82 7.60 3.64
N ILE A 101 1.35 6.43 3.25
CA ILE A 101 1.98 5.51 4.20
C ILE A 101 3.26 6.14 4.76
N VAL A 102 4.09 6.74 3.90
CA VAL A 102 5.34 7.40 4.31
C VAL A 102 5.05 8.59 5.20
N ASP A 103 4.07 9.43 4.82
CA ASP A 103 3.64 10.59 5.61
C ASP A 103 3.11 10.14 6.99
N GLY A 104 2.23 9.12 7.03
CA GLY A 104 1.71 8.61 8.32
C GLY A 104 2.76 7.93 9.20
N LEU A 105 3.76 7.28 8.59
CA LEU A 105 4.92 6.75 9.29
C LEU A 105 5.77 7.87 9.90
N TRP A 106 5.95 8.96 9.16
CA TRP A 106 6.70 10.12 9.60
C TRP A 106 6.00 10.87 10.74
N GLU A 107 4.69 11.12 10.59
CA GLU A 107 3.91 11.95 11.53
C GLU A 107 3.51 11.21 12.80
N HIS A 108 3.17 9.93 12.71
CA HIS A 108 2.54 9.19 13.80
C HIS A 108 3.26 7.89 14.17
N GLY A 109 4.32 7.50 13.46
CA GLY A 109 4.98 6.21 13.65
C GLY A 109 4.04 5.02 13.42
N SER A 110 2.91 5.24 12.75
CA SER A 110 1.84 4.26 12.59
C SER A 110 1.66 3.88 11.14
N ILE A 111 1.26 2.64 10.89
CA ILE A 111 1.10 2.11 9.53
C ILE A 111 -0.34 1.63 9.34
N PRO A 112 -1.01 1.99 8.24
CA PRO A 112 -2.36 1.51 7.97
C PRO A 112 -2.41 -0.02 7.91
N LYS A 113 -3.16 -0.63 8.85
CA LYS A 113 -3.26 -2.09 9.03
C LYS A 113 -3.67 -2.85 7.76
N HIS A 114 -4.45 -2.23 6.89
CA HIS A 114 -4.98 -2.86 5.68
C HIS A 114 -3.96 -2.96 4.52
N ILE A 115 -2.78 -2.33 4.68
CA ILE A 115 -1.74 -2.27 3.65
C ILE A 115 -0.56 -3.21 3.97
N ILE A 116 -0.33 -3.49 5.25
CA ILE A 116 0.75 -4.35 5.70
C ILE A 116 0.35 -5.81 5.57
N HIS A 117 1.27 -6.62 5.02
CA HIS A 117 1.30 -8.03 5.36
C HIS A 117 2.28 -8.23 6.53
N PRO A 118 1.81 -8.53 7.75
CA PRO A 118 2.73 -8.85 8.82
C PRO A 118 3.44 -10.14 8.44
N ARG A 119 4.70 -10.04 8.01
CA ARG A 119 5.65 -11.13 8.17
C ARG A 119 6.47 -10.76 9.39
N CYS A 120 5.95 -11.08 10.56
CA CYS A 120 6.81 -11.21 11.74
C CYS A 120 7.76 -12.37 11.44
N ALA A 121 8.95 -12.05 10.94
CA ALA A 121 10.09 -12.95 10.99
C ALA A 121 11.02 -12.33 12.04
N GLY A 122 11.06 -12.95 13.21
CA GLY A 122 11.88 -12.51 14.33
C GLY A 122 11.02 -12.25 15.54
N ASN A 123 11.12 -13.16 16.50
CA ASN A 123 10.66 -12.96 17.85
C ASN A 123 11.26 -11.63 18.33
N PHE A 124 10.42 -10.67 18.71
CA PHE A 124 10.85 -9.70 19.70
C PHE A 124 11.30 -10.56 20.88
N LEU A 125 12.60 -10.59 21.15
CA LEU A 125 13.06 -10.99 22.47
C LEU A 125 12.32 -10.05 23.42
N GLU A 126 11.40 -10.61 24.20
CA GLU A 126 11.05 -10.02 25.49
C GLU A 126 12.38 -9.71 26.15
N VAL A 127 12.69 -8.42 26.26
CA VAL A 127 13.73 -7.97 27.17
C VAL A 127 13.20 -8.37 28.54
N ALA A 128 13.71 -9.49 29.05
CA ALA A 128 13.45 -9.92 30.41
C ALA A 128 13.78 -8.75 31.34
N PRO A 129 12.96 -8.49 32.38
CA PRO A 129 13.26 -7.44 33.33
C PRO A 129 14.62 -7.71 33.97
N ASP A 130 15.43 -6.65 33.99
CA ASP A 130 16.80 -6.55 34.49
C ASP A 130 17.00 -7.37 35.78
N ASP A 131 17.61 -8.55 35.67
CA ASP A 131 18.07 -9.30 36.83
C ASP A 131 19.24 -8.53 37.45
N GLY A 132 18.98 -7.95 38.62
CA GLY A 132 19.88 -7.05 39.35
C GLY A 132 21.31 -7.57 39.56
N PRO A 133 22.20 -6.70 40.06
CA PRO A 133 23.65 -6.90 39.99
C PRO A 133 24.10 -8.17 40.73
N PRO A 134 25.13 -8.87 40.23
CA PRO A 134 25.54 -10.16 40.76
C PRO A 134 26.10 -10.04 42.18
N THR A 135 25.48 -10.75 43.11
CA THR A 135 25.96 -10.86 44.50
C THR A 135 27.28 -11.63 44.55
N ARG A 136 28.33 -10.92 44.94
CA ARG A 136 29.68 -11.44 45.18
C ARG A 136 29.65 -12.48 46.31
N ARG A 137 29.78 -13.78 46.00
CA ARG A 137 30.04 -14.80 47.02
C ARG A 137 31.50 -14.72 47.44
N GLN A 138 31.74 -14.35 48.69
CA GLN A 138 33.04 -14.52 49.33
C GLN A 138 33.28 -16.03 49.54
N GLN A 139 34.42 -16.53 49.07
CA GLN A 139 34.98 -17.79 49.56
C GLN A 139 35.72 -17.46 50.86
N THR A 140 35.41 -18.19 51.92
CA THR A 140 36.20 -18.23 53.15
C THR A 140 37.10 -19.45 53.06
N GLU A 141 38.36 -19.26 53.48
CA GLU A 141 39.43 -20.26 53.59
C GLU A 141 39.07 -21.46 54.48
#